data_AF-A0A4P6ZEA9-F1
#
_entry.id   AF-A0A4P6ZEA9-F1
#
_cell.length_a   1.000
_cell.length_b   1.000
_cell.length_c   1.000
_cell.angle_alpha   90.00
_cell.angle_beta   90.00
_cell.angle_gamma   90.00
#
_symmetry.space_group_name_H-M   'P 1'
#
loop_
_entity.id
_entity.type
_entity.pdbx_description
1 polymer ?
#
loop_
_entity_poly.entity_id
_entity_poly.type
_entity_poly.pdbx_seq_one_letter_code
_entity_poly.pdbx_strand_id
1 'polypeptide(L)'
;MFITNNGVGHAFISISQGNNTMTFGFYPKLGAPYNYTGPSVFNNDSGHPYTYAWNAGTITPTQLQQIIGITIAFSESDYQLLLNNCSDFATYALMIAGVNCDTSGIDTPNTVASLIENMAQSSNSNAAQTQRNCP
;
A
#
# COMPACT_ATOMS: atom_id res chain seq x y z
N MET A 1 -2.68 -5.09 -0.46
CA MET A 1 -2.71 -6.06 -1.58
C MET A 1 -1.26 -6.31 -2.00
N PHE A 2 -0.84 -7.58 -2.18
CA PHE A 2 0.59 -7.95 -2.21
C PHE A 2 0.97 -8.99 -3.27
N ILE A 3 2.07 -8.79 -4.01
CA ILE A 3 2.64 -9.77 -4.97
C ILE A 3 3.80 -10.56 -4.35
N THR A 4 3.83 -11.87 -4.58
CA THR A 4 5.02 -12.72 -4.35
C THR A 4 5.38 -13.52 -5.61
N ASN A 5 6.20 -12.98 -6.52
CA ASN A 5 7.01 -13.80 -7.43
C ASN A 5 8.10 -12.95 -8.10
N ASN A 6 9.37 -13.29 -7.86
CA ASN A 6 10.60 -12.72 -8.43
C ASN A 6 11.17 -11.41 -7.85
N GLY A 7 11.37 -11.36 -6.53
CA GLY A 7 12.52 -10.65 -5.95
C GLY A 7 12.24 -9.32 -5.22
N VAL A 8 11.11 -8.66 -5.45
CA VAL A 8 10.59 -7.63 -4.55
C VAL A 8 9.07 -7.67 -4.64
N GLY A 9 8.37 -7.91 -3.52
CA GLY A 9 6.92 -7.77 -3.52
C GLY A 9 6.53 -6.29 -3.71
N HIS A 10 5.27 -6.02 -3.99
CA HIS A 10 4.69 -4.68 -3.91
C HIS A 10 3.63 -4.67 -2.81
N ALA A 11 3.51 -3.55 -2.12
CA ALA A 11 2.51 -3.32 -1.10
C ALA A 11 1.74 -2.03 -1.43
N PHE A 12 0.43 -2.14 -1.55
CA PHE A 12 -0.42 -1.01 -1.94
C PHE A 12 -1.84 -1.15 -1.39
N ILE A 13 -2.58 -0.05 -1.46
CA ILE A 13 -3.95 0.07 -0.97
C ILE A 13 -4.91 0.43 -2.11
N SER A 14 -6.19 0.13 -1.89
CA SER A 14 -7.30 0.57 -2.75
C SER A 14 -8.36 1.21 -1.88
N ILE A 15 -8.83 2.39 -2.26
CA ILE A 15 -9.90 3.13 -1.56
C ILE A 15 -10.98 3.47 -2.57
N SER A 16 -12.23 3.14 -2.23
CA SER A 16 -13.40 3.50 -3.02
C SER A 16 -14.30 4.49 -2.26
N GLN A 17 -14.67 5.58 -2.92
CA GLN A 17 -15.60 6.60 -2.40
C GLN A 17 -16.60 6.98 -3.51
N GLY A 18 -17.86 6.56 -3.35
CA GLY A 18 -18.85 6.68 -4.42
C GLY A 18 -18.41 5.89 -5.65
N ASN A 19 -18.36 6.55 -6.81
CA ASN A 19 -17.89 5.96 -8.07
C ASN A 19 -16.38 6.11 -8.30
N ASN A 20 -15.66 6.72 -7.35
CA ASN A 20 -14.22 6.90 -7.46
C ASN A 20 -13.51 5.76 -6.74
N THR A 21 -12.51 5.18 -7.39
CA THR A 21 -11.58 4.23 -6.79
C THR A 21 -10.16 4.71 -7.05
N MET A 22 -9.29 4.68 -6.05
CA MET A 22 -7.86 4.90 -6.22
C MET A 22 -7.10 3.70 -5.69
N THR A 23 -6.29 3.09 -6.55
CA THR A 23 -5.40 1.98 -6.20
C THR A 23 -3.97 2.45 -6.41
N PHE A 24 -3.18 2.51 -5.34
CA PHE A 24 -1.85 3.13 -5.39
C PHE A 24 -0.91 2.65 -4.28
N GLY A 25 0.38 2.73 -4.58
CA GLY A 25 1.48 2.36 -3.69
C GLY A 25 2.64 3.34 -3.75
N PHE A 26 3.54 3.24 -2.77
CA PHE A 26 4.69 4.12 -2.60
C PHE A 26 5.97 3.46 -3.10
N TYR A 27 6.70 4.11 -4.01
CA TYR A 27 7.80 3.47 -4.76
C TYR A 27 8.99 4.43 -4.98
N PRO A 28 10.19 3.92 -5.30
CA PRO A 28 11.30 4.76 -5.70
C PRO A 28 11.04 5.36 -7.09
N LYS A 29 11.20 6.68 -7.23
CA LYS A 29 10.93 7.41 -8.48
C LYS A 29 11.80 6.97 -9.64
N LEU A 30 13.06 6.61 -9.37
CA LEU A 30 14.05 6.24 -10.39
C LEU A 30 14.12 4.71 -10.64
N GLY A 31 13.25 3.91 -10.01
CA GLY A 31 13.24 2.45 -10.14
C GLY A 31 14.44 1.74 -9.49
N ALA A 32 14.45 0.40 -9.60
CA ALA A 32 15.56 -0.46 -9.19
C ALA A 32 16.62 -0.59 -10.32
N PRO A 33 17.91 -0.84 -10.02
CA PRO A 33 18.51 -1.12 -8.71
C PRO A 33 18.95 0.14 -7.94
N TYR A 34 18.57 1.33 -8.43
CA TYR A 34 19.33 2.54 -8.14
C TYR A 34 19.18 3.14 -6.74
N ASN A 35 18.29 2.66 -5.86
CA ASN A 35 18.02 3.39 -4.63
C ASN A 35 17.76 2.45 -3.44
N TYR A 36 18.79 2.21 -2.63
CA TYR A 36 18.58 1.93 -1.20
C TYR A 36 17.88 3.12 -0.52
N THR A 37 18.12 4.33 -1.03
CA THR A 37 17.50 5.59 -0.60
C THR A 37 17.44 6.55 -1.79
N GLY A 38 16.34 7.26 -1.98
CA GLY A 38 16.24 8.29 -3.02
C GLY A 38 14.82 8.84 -3.20
N PRO A 39 14.59 9.71 -4.20
CA PRO A 39 13.30 10.35 -4.40
C PRO A 39 12.17 9.33 -4.56
N SER A 40 11.03 9.62 -3.97
CA SER A 40 9.86 8.74 -4.00
C SER A 40 8.81 9.18 -5.03
N VAL A 41 7.86 8.28 -5.29
CA VAL A 41 6.66 8.56 -6.08
C VAL A 41 5.52 7.65 -5.62
N PHE A 42 4.30 8.18 -5.59
CA PHE A 42 3.10 7.36 -5.56
C PHE A 42 2.71 6.97 -6.98
N ASN A 43 2.58 5.66 -7.24
CA ASN A 43 2.22 5.17 -8.56
C ASN A 43 0.89 4.42 -8.53
N ASN A 44 0.24 4.36 -9.69
CA ASN A 44 -1.05 3.71 -9.87
C ASN A 44 -0.88 2.18 -9.98
N ASP A 45 -1.51 1.43 -9.09
CA ASP A 45 -1.51 -0.05 -9.05
C ASP A 45 -2.80 -0.66 -9.63
N SER A 46 -3.52 0.09 -10.46
CA SER A 46 -4.74 -0.39 -11.14
C SER A 46 -4.50 -1.68 -11.90
N GLY A 47 -5.29 -2.72 -11.61
CA GLY A 47 -5.19 -4.01 -12.30
C GLY A 47 -3.89 -4.77 -12.04
N HIS A 48 -3.01 -4.26 -11.18
CA HIS A 48 -1.79 -4.96 -10.81
C HIS A 48 -2.18 -6.30 -10.14
N PRO A 49 -1.47 -7.41 -10.41
CA PRO A 49 -1.81 -8.68 -9.78
C PRO A 49 -1.50 -8.67 -8.28
N TYR A 50 -2.06 -9.61 -7.55
CA TYR A 50 -1.71 -9.90 -6.16
C TYR A 50 -2.00 -11.34 -5.78
N THR A 51 -1.37 -11.73 -4.69
CA THR A 51 -1.49 -13.02 -4.01
C THR A 51 -2.27 -12.86 -2.70
N TYR A 52 -2.05 -11.78 -1.95
CA TYR A 52 -2.73 -11.53 -0.66
C TYR A 52 -3.48 -10.21 -0.66
N ALA A 53 -4.74 -10.21 -0.23
CA ALA A 53 -5.45 -8.98 0.12
C ALA A 53 -6.32 -9.18 1.35
N TRP A 54 -6.53 -8.07 2.03
CA TRP A 54 -7.52 -7.95 3.09
C TRP A 54 -8.42 -6.77 2.77
N ASN A 55 -9.72 -6.95 2.96
CA ASN A 55 -10.72 -5.91 2.82
C ASN A 55 -11.08 -5.41 4.23
N ALA A 56 -10.66 -4.18 4.54
CA ALA A 56 -10.96 -3.52 5.81
C ALA A 56 -12.44 -3.11 5.95
N GLY A 57 -13.26 -3.28 4.91
CA GLY A 57 -14.64 -2.82 4.87
C GLY A 57 -14.72 -1.30 4.74
N THR A 58 -15.60 -0.69 5.52
CA THR A 58 -15.80 0.77 5.53
C THR A 58 -14.93 1.43 6.57
N ILE A 59 -14.12 2.40 6.14
CA ILE A 59 -13.40 3.30 7.03
C ILE A 59 -14.22 4.57 7.31
N THR A 60 -14.01 5.16 8.48
CA THR A 60 -14.64 6.43 8.87
C THR A 60 -14.03 7.62 8.12
N PRO A 61 -14.72 8.78 8.06
CA PRO A 61 -14.15 10.01 7.51
C PRO A 61 -12.84 10.43 8.17
N THR A 62 -12.70 10.23 9.49
CA THR A 62 -11.47 10.52 10.22
C THR A 62 -10.32 9.62 9.76
N GLN A 63 -10.57 8.32 9.62
CA GLN A 63 -9.57 7.38 9.11
C GLN A 63 -9.16 7.72 7.66
N LEU A 64 -10.10 8.11 6.82
CA LEU A 64 -9.79 8.57 5.46
C LEU A 64 -8.87 9.80 5.48
N GLN A 65 -9.14 10.79 6.34
CA GLN A 65 -8.28 11.97 6.48
C GLN A 65 -6.88 11.60 7.01
N GLN A 66 -6.78 10.63 7.91
CA GLN A 66 -5.49 10.11 8.38
C GLN A 66 -4.72 9.42 7.24
N ILE A 67 -5.39 8.64 6.39
CA ILE A 67 -4.76 8.00 5.22
C ILE A 67 -4.26 9.07 4.23
N ILE A 68 -5.04 10.12 3.99
CA ILE A 68 -4.60 11.26 3.17
C ILE A 68 -3.38 11.93 3.80
N GLY A 69 -3.40 12.15 5.12
CA GLY A 69 -2.28 12.72 5.87
C GLY A 69 -0.98 11.93 5.71
N ILE A 70 -1.01 10.61 5.90
CA ILE A 70 0.19 9.78 5.68
C ILE A 70 0.60 9.76 4.20
N THR A 71 -0.34 9.82 3.25
CA THR A 71 -0.03 9.85 1.82
C THR A 71 0.74 11.12 1.47
N ILE A 72 0.33 12.28 2.01
CA ILE A 72 1.05 13.55 1.84
C ILE A 72 2.44 13.46 2.48
N ALA A 73 2.53 13.00 3.73
CA ALA A 73 3.80 12.88 4.44
C ALA A 73 4.80 11.96 3.71
N PHE A 74 4.34 10.82 3.20
CA PHE A 74 5.17 9.92 2.40
C PHE A 74 5.60 10.58 1.08
N SER A 75 4.72 11.35 0.42
CA SER A 75 5.03 12.01 -0.84
C SER A 75 6.12 13.09 -0.73
N GLU A 76 6.34 13.61 0.48
CA GLU A 76 7.38 14.58 0.82
C GLU A 76 8.66 13.92 1.35
N SER A 77 8.68 12.59 1.44
CA SER A 77 9.79 11.80 1.99
C SER A 77 10.52 10.99 0.92
N ASP A 78 11.80 10.70 1.16
CA ASP A 78 12.56 9.79 0.32
C ASP A 78 12.10 8.34 0.51
N TYR A 79 12.09 7.57 -0.57
CA TYR A 79 11.92 6.13 -0.53
C TYR A 79 13.20 5.50 0.02
N GLN A 80 13.08 4.74 1.11
CA GLN A 80 14.17 4.01 1.75
C GLN A 80 13.81 2.54 1.84
N LEU A 81 14.55 1.68 1.13
CA LEU A 81 14.22 0.26 1.01
C LEU A 81 14.08 -0.45 2.36
N LEU A 82 14.80 -0.03 3.39
CA LEU A 82 14.82 -0.67 4.71
C LEU A 82 14.05 0.10 5.81
N LEU A 83 13.45 1.26 5.51
CA LEU A 83 12.90 2.15 6.57
C LEU A 83 11.63 2.91 6.19
N ASN A 84 11.47 3.25 4.91
CA ASN A 84 10.36 4.07 4.44
C ASN A 84 10.03 3.64 3.00
N ASN A 85 9.29 2.53 2.89
CA ASN A 85 9.02 1.87 1.63
C ASN A 85 7.51 1.55 1.47
N CYS A 86 7.17 0.80 0.41
CA CYS A 86 5.78 0.40 0.14
C CYS A 86 5.13 -0.35 1.31
N SER A 87 5.91 -1.12 2.06
CA SER A 87 5.49 -1.91 3.21
C SER A 87 5.11 -1.04 4.39
N ASP A 88 5.93 -0.02 4.70
CA ASP A 88 5.63 0.96 5.75
C ASP A 88 4.35 1.71 5.44
N PHE A 89 4.21 2.22 4.21
CA PHE A 89 3.02 2.92 3.77
C PHE A 89 1.75 2.06 3.94
N ALA A 90 1.79 0.82 3.44
CA ALA A 90 0.67 -0.10 3.57
C ALA A 90 0.37 -0.43 5.04
N THR A 91 1.38 -0.55 5.89
CA THR A 91 1.23 -0.83 7.32
C THR A 91 0.56 0.32 8.05
N TYR A 92 0.98 1.57 7.82
CA TYR A 92 0.31 2.72 8.42
C TYR A 92 -1.16 2.80 7.99
N ALA A 93 -1.46 2.52 6.72
CA ALA A 93 -2.84 2.45 6.25
C ALA A 93 -3.64 1.33 6.95
N LEU A 94 -3.05 0.15 7.18
CA LEU A 94 -3.67 -0.95 7.94
C LEU A 94 -3.95 -0.55 9.39
N MET A 95 -3.00 0.11 10.05
CA MET A 95 -3.17 0.59 11.42
C MET A 95 -4.30 1.61 11.53
N ILE A 96 -4.36 2.55 10.59
CA ILE A 96 -5.45 3.52 10.52
C ILE A 96 -6.79 2.80 10.26
N ALA A 97 -6.80 1.75 9.45
CA ALA A 97 -7.98 0.92 9.20
C ALA A 97 -8.38 0.03 10.41
N GLY A 98 -7.64 0.09 11.52
CA GLY A 98 -7.99 -0.59 12.78
C GLY A 98 -7.28 -1.91 13.02
N VAL A 99 -6.28 -2.28 12.21
CA VAL A 99 -5.44 -3.45 12.49
C VAL A 99 -4.40 -3.06 13.53
N ASN A 100 -4.35 -3.79 14.64
CA ASN A 100 -3.26 -3.64 15.59
C ASN A 100 -2.05 -4.44 15.08
N CYS A 101 -1.08 -3.74 14.49
CA CYS A 101 0.15 -4.31 13.95
C CYS A 101 1.32 -3.94 14.85
N ASP A 102 2.18 -4.90 15.20
CA ASP A 102 3.54 -4.57 15.66
C ASP A 102 4.35 -4.11 14.44
N THR A 103 4.79 -2.84 14.46
CA THR A 103 5.53 -2.24 13.34
C THR A 103 7.02 -2.61 13.36
N SER A 104 7.48 -3.35 14.36
CA SER A 104 8.89 -3.72 14.52
C SER A 104 9.31 -4.72 13.43
N GLY A 105 10.22 -4.31 12.55
CA GLY A 105 10.82 -5.20 11.53
C GLY A 105 9.97 -5.43 10.28
N ILE A 106 9.02 -4.52 9.98
CA ILE A 106 8.27 -4.56 8.73
C ILE A 106 9.08 -3.86 7.64
N ASP A 107 9.94 -4.63 6.98
CA ASP A 107 10.79 -4.08 5.92
C ASP A 107 10.31 -4.54 4.53
N THR A 108 9.37 -5.49 4.47
CA THR A 108 8.99 -6.15 3.23
C THR A 108 7.48 -6.35 3.04
N PRO A 109 7.01 -6.45 1.80
CA PRO A 109 5.62 -6.79 1.49
C PRO A 109 5.19 -8.14 2.07
N ASN A 110 6.13 -9.09 2.19
CA ASN A 110 5.88 -10.38 2.84
C ASN A 110 5.59 -10.20 4.34
N THR A 111 6.33 -9.35 5.03
CA THR A 111 6.06 -9.05 6.45
C THR A 111 4.68 -8.39 6.63
N VAL A 112 4.26 -7.53 5.69
CA VAL A 112 2.89 -6.97 5.73
C VAL A 112 1.84 -8.03 5.43
N ALA A 113 2.08 -8.93 4.48
CA ALA A 113 1.17 -10.03 4.18
C ALA A 113 0.98 -10.94 5.41
N SER A 114 2.03 -11.20 6.18
CA SER A 114 1.95 -11.95 7.45
C SER A 114 1.09 -11.25 8.51
N LEU A 115 1.13 -9.91 8.60
CA LEU A 115 0.26 -9.17 9.54
C LEU A 115 -1.23 -9.41 9.29
N ILE A 116 -1.59 -9.59 8.02
CA ILE A 116 -2.97 -9.79 7.63
C ILE A 116 -3.32 -11.25 7.40
N GLU A 117 -2.41 -12.21 7.55
CA GLU A 117 -2.61 -13.61 7.10
C GLU A 117 -3.89 -14.27 7.63
N ASN A 118 -4.27 -13.96 8.87
CA ASN A 118 -5.47 -14.51 9.53
C ASN A 118 -6.78 -13.81 9.10
N MET A 119 -6.67 -12.65 8.45
CA MET A 119 -7.79 -11.85 7.94
C MET A 119 -7.83 -11.82 6.41
N ALA A 120 -6.69 -12.08 5.78
CA ALA A 120 -6.46 -11.99 4.36
C ALA A 120 -6.99 -13.22 3.66
N GLN A 121 -7.54 -12.98 2.48
CA GLN A 121 -7.80 -14.06 1.55
C GLN A 121 -6.59 -14.14 0.61
N SER A 122 -6.02 -15.33 0.52
CA SER A 122 -5.14 -15.66 -0.60
C SER A 122 -6.01 -15.70 -1.86
N SER A 123 -6.00 -14.61 -2.60
CA SER A 123 -6.75 -14.50 -3.85
C SER A 123 -5.79 -14.02 -4.93
N ASN A 124 -5.37 -14.96 -5.79
CA ASN A 124 -4.61 -14.64 -6.99
C ASN A 124 -5.51 -13.90 -7.98
N SER A 125 -5.56 -12.57 -7.88
CA SER A 125 -6.46 -11.73 -8.67
C SER A 125 -5.78 -10.42 -9.07
N ASN A 126 -6.54 -9.47 -9.62
CA ASN A 126 -6.07 -8.16 -10.07
C ASN A 126 -6.70 -7.04 -9.25
N ALA A 127 -5.99 -5.93 -9.13
CA ALA A 127 -6.42 -4.81 -8.31
C ALA A 127 -7.66 -4.15 -8.91
N ALA A 128 -8.47 -3.53 -8.05
CA ALA A 128 -9.49 -2.62 -8.53
C ALA A 128 -8.85 -1.55 -9.43
N GLN A 129 -9.52 -1.25 -10.54
CA GLN A 129 -9.07 -0.20 -11.44
C GLN A 129 -9.28 1.15 -10.76
N THR A 130 -8.27 2.02 -10.84
CA THR A 130 -8.44 3.43 -10.48
C THR A 130 -9.48 4.02 -11.44
N GLN A 131 -10.54 4.56 -10.85
CA GLN A 131 -11.64 5.21 -11.52
C GLN A 131 -11.77 6.59 -10.92
N ARG A 132 -11.63 7.63 -11.74
CA ARG A 132 -11.81 9.01 -11.34
C ARG A 132 -12.89 9.62 -12.22
N ASN A 133 -14.11 9.63 -11.70
CA ASN A 133 -15.20 10.40 -12.25
C ASN A 133 -15.10 11.82 -11.68
N CYS A 134 -14.06 12.54 -12.09
CA CYS A 134 -14.04 13.99 -11.94
C CYS A 134 -14.88 14.59 -13.08
N PRO A 135 -15.79 15.54 -12.81
CA PRO A 135 -16.23 16.51 -13.81
C PRO A 135 -15.05 17.34 -14.34
#